data_AF-B4Q8I4-F1
#
_entry.id   AF-B4Q8I4-F1
#
_cell.length_a   1.000
_cell.length_b   1.000
_cell.length_c   1.000
_cell.angle_alpha   90.00
_cell.angle_beta   90.00
_cell.angle_gamma   90.00
#
_symmetry.space_group_name_H-M   'P 1'
#
loop_
_entity.id
_entity.type
_entity.pdbx_description
1 polymer ?
#
loop_
_entity_poly.entity_id
_entity_poly.type
_entity_poly.pdbx_seq_one_letter_code
_entity_poly.pdbx_strand_id
1 'polypeptide(L)'
;MCLKAALVCMEVPFIFVCFGLTYYFLKGDSENLAENGIYYCVHMVSQVAMSTISTFWLLLLCHSSSYSSMFVSVGNRVLQMDRVVRRSFADKHIRYDESLVVSFVIKVLLTMHHIVAQYTPHDKVIVNVRFPTVNVIIFELYYCCYFLYQLLLLSWLQAISTFLNSYIENVKDRGQLSTKLSRKLITVFDIYKEMGTIHFRMTNAWLRASSMLFISIYYTAHESTYTFYCLFALSETPMIDRVYVLIFKKLGTCLHPLLAVLLMGTANDRLRQLETQLSQNILLVELLHTPQDHLVLQKFARLISCKVSLAIEICILFILLYNQPQYQVLLLQQQSLPIRNFIWNRKIICDRDLVFEIYIYLIINAITFLQFLITDNKSVCEEGL
;
A
#
# COMPACT_ATOMS: atom_id res chain seq x y z
N MET A 1 -30.72 -10.77 12.14
CA MET A 1 -30.63 -11.47 13.45
C MET A 1 -29.25 -12.10 13.68
N CYS A 2 -28.57 -12.66 12.67
CA CYS A 2 -27.24 -13.28 12.84
C CYS A 2 -26.13 -12.32 13.30
N LEU A 3 -26.17 -11.02 12.95
CA LEU A 3 -25.15 -10.05 13.39
C LEU A 3 -25.21 -9.78 14.90
N LYS A 4 -26.41 -9.74 15.50
CA LYS A 4 -26.56 -9.59 16.97
C LYS A 4 -26.05 -10.83 17.70
N ALA A 5 -26.32 -12.02 17.16
CA ALA A 5 -25.78 -13.26 17.71
C ALA A 5 -24.25 -13.35 17.55
N ALA A 6 -23.70 -12.92 16.41
CA ALA A 6 -22.25 -12.84 16.18
C ALA A 6 -21.57 -11.77 17.06
N LEU A 7 -22.23 -10.62 17.30
CA LEU A 7 -21.79 -9.60 18.25
C LEU A 7 -21.74 -10.17 19.67
N VAL A 8 -22.79 -10.85 20.11
CA VAL A 8 -22.81 -11.52 21.43
C VAL A 8 -21.73 -12.62 21.50
N CYS A 9 -21.52 -13.39 20.42
CA CYS A 9 -20.45 -14.39 20.36
C CYS A 9 -19.03 -13.81 20.28
N MET A 10 -18.86 -12.52 19.93
CA MET A 10 -17.56 -11.80 19.92
C MET A 10 -17.34 -11.03 21.23
N GLU A 11 -18.42 -10.55 21.87
CA GLU A 11 -18.41 -9.99 23.22
C GLU A 11 -18.09 -11.05 24.26
N VAL A 12 -18.55 -12.30 24.08
CA VAL A 12 -18.28 -13.39 25.04
C VAL A 12 -16.76 -13.65 25.20
N PRO A 13 -15.94 -13.84 24.14
CA PRO A 13 -14.48 -13.95 24.26
C PRO A 13 -13.84 -12.68 24.82
N PHE A 14 -14.29 -11.49 24.43
CA PHE A 14 -13.74 -10.23 24.93
C PHE A 14 -13.99 -10.06 26.43
N ILE A 15 -15.21 -10.37 26.89
CA ILE A 15 -15.58 -10.42 28.31
C ILE A 15 -14.82 -11.55 29.00
N PHE A 16 -14.69 -12.73 28.41
CA PHE A 16 -13.96 -13.85 29.03
C PHE A 16 -12.47 -13.59 29.17
N VAL A 17 -11.85 -12.91 28.20
CA VAL A 17 -10.43 -12.49 28.25
C VAL A 17 -10.29 -11.37 29.28
N CYS A 18 -11.07 -10.30 29.19
CA CYS A 18 -10.99 -9.19 30.15
C CYS A 18 -11.33 -9.62 31.58
N PHE A 19 -12.36 -10.44 31.79
CA PHE A 19 -12.80 -10.92 33.11
C PHE A 19 -11.92 -12.06 33.62
N GLY A 20 -11.45 -12.96 32.75
CA GLY A 20 -10.51 -14.02 33.08
C GLY A 20 -9.14 -13.46 33.48
N LEU A 21 -8.68 -12.38 32.86
CA LEU A 21 -7.49 -11.64 33.28
C LEU A 21 -7.72 -10.84 34.56
N THR A 22 -8.85 -10.15 34.70
CA THR A 22 -9.18 -9.46 35.96
C THR A 22 -9.22 -10.45 37.12
N TYR A 23 -9.75 -11.66 36.90
CA TYR A 23 -9.74 -12.76 37.86
C TYR A 23 -8.32 -13.31 38.12
N TYR A 24 -7.49 -13.47 37.08
CA TYR A 24 -6.09 -13.89 37.22
C TYR A 24 -5.24 -12.87 38.00
N PHE A 25 -5.44 -11.56 37.73
CA PHE A 25 -4.83 -10.45 38.47
C PHE A 25 -5.34 -10.34 39.92
N LEU A 26 -6.61 -10.67 40.18
CA LEU A 26 -7.20 -10.62 41.53
C LEU A 26 -6.92 -11.86 42.38
N LYS A 27 -6.63 -13.02 41.76
CA LYS A 27 -6.47 -14.32 42.45
C LYS A 27 -5.04 -14.86 42.42
N GLY A 28 -4.18 -14.41 41.51
CA GLY A 28 -2.77 -14.80 41.49
C GLY A 28 -2.06 -14.24 42.71
N ASP A 29 -1.56 -15.12 43.59
CA ASP A 29 -0.75 -14.76 44.74
C ASP A 29 0.34 -13.76 44.31
N SER A 30 0.36 -12.60 44.97
CA SER A 30 1.20 -11.44 44.64
C SER A 30 2.71 -11.71 44.69
N GLU A 31 3.13 -12.90 45.12
CA GLU A 31 4.53 -13.29 45.25
C GLU A 31 5.12 -13.90 43.96
N ASN A 32 4.30 -14.37 43.01
CA ASN A 32 4.76 -14.97 41.73
C ASN A 32 4.47 -14.13 40.49
N LEU A 33 3.75 -13.01 40.61
CA LEU A 33 3.59 -12.04 39.52
C LEU A 33 4.87 -11.19 39.39
N ALA A 34 5.92 -11.77 38.81
CA ALA A 34 7.05 -10.97 38.33
C ALA A 34 6.51 -9.91 37.34
N GLU A 35 7.05 -8.69 37.38
CA GLU A 35 6.67 -7.55 36.51
C GLU A 35 6.55 -7.93 35.01
N ASN A 36 7.30 -8.95 34.59
CA ASN A 36 7.37 -9.43 33.22
C ASN A 36 6.17 -10.28 32.79
N GLY A 37 5.53 -10.98 33.74
CA GLY A 37 4.26 -11.67 33.50
C GLY A 37 3.13 -10.69 33.21
N ILE A 38 3.19 -9.50 33.81
CA ILE A 38 2.23 -8.41 33.56
C ILE A 38 2.44 -7.85 32.16
N TYR A 39 3.68 -7.58 31.75
CA TYR A 39 3.99 -7.11 30.40
C TYR A 39 3.51 -8.08 29.32
N TYR A 40 3.84 -9.37 29.47
CA TYR A 40 3.40 -10.41 28.54
C TYR A 40 1.87 -10.53 28.48
N CYS A 41 1.19 -10.50 29.64
CA CYS A 41 -0.27 -10.51 29.69
C CYS A 41 -0.90 -9.28 29.02
N VAL A 42 -0.40 -8.08 29.31
CA VAL A 42 -0.89 -6.82 28.71
C VAL A 42 -0.70 -6.84 27.20
N HIS A 43 0.43 -7.37 26.73
CA HIS A 43 0.71 -7.49 25.31
C HIS A 43 -0.18 -8.54 24.62
N MET A 44 -0.38 -9.72 25.20
CA MET A 44 -1.32 -10.71 24.68
C MET A 44 -2.75 -10.16 24.60
N VAL A 45 -3.16 -9.39 25.61
CA VAL A 45 -4.46 -8.72 25.62
C VAL A 45 -4.55 -7.66 24.53
N SER A 46 -3.52 -6.84 24.35
CA SER A 46 -3.52 -5.81 23.31
C SER A 46 -3.60 -6.44 21.91
N GLN A 47 -2.88 -7.53 21.66
CA GLN A 47 -2.95 -8.27 20.41
C GLN A 47 -4.34 -8.87 20.14
N VAL A 48 -4.93 -9.55 21.14
CA VAL A 48 -6.27 -10.12 21.00
C VAL A 48 -7.31 -9.03 20.81
N ALA A 49 -7.24 -7.93 21.56
CA ALA A 49 -8.14 -6.79 21.42
C ALA A 49 -8.03 -6.14 20.04
N MET A 50 -6.79 -5.85 19.58
CA MET A 50 -6.54 -5.27 18.26
C MET A 50 -7.02 -6.20 17.14
N SER A 51 -6.72 -7.49 17.23
CA SER A 51 -7.18 -8.49 16.25
C SER A 51 -8.71 -8.58 16.23
N THR A 52 -9.37 -8.59 17.39
CA THR A 52 -10.84 -8.70 17.48
C THR A 52 -11.52 -7.46 16.90
N ILE A 53 -11.06 -6.26 17.27
CA ILE A 53 -11.57 -4.99 16.71
C ILE A 53 -11.36 -4.96 15.20
N SER A 54 -10.22 -5.45 14.72
CA SER A 54 -9.88 -5.55 13.31
C SER A 54 -10.81 -6.48 12.54
N THR A 55 -11.05 -7.69 13.09
CA THR A 55 -11.97 -8.66 12.52
C THR A 55 -13.36 -8.07 12.42
N PHE A 56 -13.82 -7.45 13.51
CA PHE A 56 -15.12 -6.81 13.56
C PHE A 56 -15.25 -5.73 12.48
N TRP A 57 -14.25 -4.85 12.36
CA TRP A 57 -14.25 -3.79 11.37
C TRP A 57 -14.26 -4.32 9.92
N LEU A 58 -13.44 -5.31 9.62
CA LEU A 58 -13.38 -5.93 8.30
C LEU A 58 -14.68 -6.65 7.94
N LEU A 59 -15.27 -7.40 8.87
CA LEU A 59 -16.56 -8.04 8.68
C LEU A 59 -17.67 -7.01 8.47
N LEU A 60 -17.65 -5.91 9.22
CA LEU A 60 -18.60 -4.81 9.05
C LEU A 60 -18.47 -4.16 7.67
N LEU A 61 -17.25 -4.01 7.15
CA LEU A 61 -17.02 -3.56 5.77
C LEU A 61 -17.57 -4.55 4.75
N CYS A 62 -17.28 -5.84 4.90
CA CYS A 62 -17.76 -6.89 4.00
C CYS A 62 -19.30 -6.98 3.95
N HIS A 63 -19.96 -6.79 5.09
CA HIS A 63 -21.42 -6.84 5.19
C HIS A 63 -22.12 -5.50 4.92
N SER A 64 -21.37 -4.39 4.81
CA SER A 64 -21.96 -3.09 4.51
C SER A 64 -22.43 -3.05 3.05
N SER A 65 -23.75 -2.98 2.84
CA SER A 65 -24.35 -2.83 1.51
C SER A 65 -23.89 -1.56 0.81
N SER A 66 -23.68 -0.47 1.57
CA SER A 66 -23.13 0.79 1.07
C SER A 66 -21.69 0.62 0.56
N TYR A 67 -20.85 -0.09 1.32
CA TYR A 67 -19.48 -0.34 0.91
C TYR A 67 -19.38 -1.31 -0.28
N SER A 68 -20.15 -2.40 -0.25
CA SER A 68 -20.20 -3.37 -1.35
C SER A 68 -20.68 -2.74 -2.66
N SER A 69 -21.77 -1.96 -2.62
CA SER A 69 -22.26 -1.23 -3.80
C SER A 69 -21.25 -0.21 -4.33
N MET A 70 -20.54 0.50 -3.44
CA MET A 70 -19.45 1.39 -3.82
C MET A 70 -18.31 0.62 -4.50
N PHE A 71 -17.86 -0.48 -3.89
CA PHE A 71 -16.75 -1.30 -4.40
C PHE A 71 -17.07 -1.87 -5.79
N VAL A 72 -18.27 -2.43 -5.98
CA VAL A 72 -18.73 -2.94 -7.29
C VAL A 72 -18.84 -1.82 -8.31
N SER A 73 -19.39 -0.66 -7.92
CA SER A 73 -19.50 0.51 -8.80
C SER A 73 -18.13 1.01 -9.27
N VAL A 74 -17.16 1.10 -8.36
CA VAL A 74 -15.77 1.48 -8.68
C VAL A 74 -15.10 0.42 -9.55
N GLY A 75 -15.24 -0.86 -9.23
CA GLY A 75 -14.70 -1.96 -10.03
C GLY A 75 -15.23 -1.96 -11.46
N ASN A 76 -16.54 -1.76 -11.65
CA ASN A 76 -17.15 -1.65 -12.98
C ASN A 76 -16.61 -0.44 -13.76
N ARG A 77 -16.39 0.70 -13.09
CA ARG A 77 -15.75 1.87 -13.71
C ARG A 77 -14.30 1.60 -14.10
N VAL A 78 -13.53 0.91 -13.26
CA VAL A 78 -12.15 0.50 -13.57
C VAL A 78 -12.12 -0.38 -14.81
N LEU A 79 -13.02 -1.36 -14.91
CA LEU A 79 -13.11 -2.25 -16.08
C LEU A 79 -13.56 -1.53 -17.35
N GLN A 80 -14.51 -0.59 -17.24
CA GLN A 80 -14.89 0.26 -18.37
C GLN A 80 -13.71 1.13 -18.82
N MET A 81 -12.98 1.72 -17.88
CA MET A 81 -11.83 2.56 -18.16
C MET A 81 -10.72 1.78 -18.85
N ASP A 82 -10.42 0.57 -18.38
CA ASP A 82 -9.43 -0.31 -19.01
C ASP A 82 -9.77 -0.58 -20.48
N ARG A 83 -11.05 -0.84 -20.78
CA ARG A 83 -11.53 -1.02 -22.17
C ARG A 83 -11.38 0.25 -23.00
N VAL A 84 -11.63 1.42 -22.43
CA VAL A 84 -11.48 2.71 -23.13
C VAL A 84 -10.00 2.98 -23.44
N VAL A 85 -9.11 2.75 -22.48
CA VAL A 85 -7.65 2.93 -22.65
C VAL A 85 -7.12 1.98 -23.72
N ARG A 86 -7.46 0.68 -23.65
CA ARG A 86 -7.07 -0.32 -24.67
C ARG A 86 -7.54 0.06 -26.08
N ARG A 87 -8.79 0.49 -26.22
CA ARG A 87 -9.33 0.92 -27.53
C ARG A 87 -8.66 2.18 -28.06
N SER A 88 -8.27 3.10 -27.18
CA SER A 88 -7.70 4.40 -27.56
C SER A 88 -6.23 4.31 -27.97
N PHE A 89 -5.44 3.48 -27.26
CA PHE A 89 -3.99 3.40 -27.43
C PHE A 89 -3.49 2.08 -28.04
N ALA A 90 -4.35 1.08 -28.26
CA ALA A 90 -3.98 -0.28 -28.67
C ALA A 90 -3.08 -1.01 -27.66
N ASP A 91 -3.17 -2.35 -27.63
CA ASP A 91 -2.55 -3.18 -26.57
C ASP A 91 -1.01 -3.04 -26.50
N LYS A 92 -0.35 -2.61 -27.58
CA LYS A 92 1.12 -2.47 -27.64
C LYS A 92 1.68 -1.39 -26.69
N HIS A 93 0.87 -0.43 -26.27
CA HIS A 93 1.29 0.64 -25.35
C HIS A 93 1.00 0.33 -23.88
N ILE A 94 0.36 -0.81 -23.57
CA ILE A 94 0.08 -1.24 -22.21
C ILE A 94 1.21 -2.19 -21.79
N ARG A 95 2.05 -1.73 -20.88
CA ARG A 95 3.08 -2.56 -20.24
C ARG A 95 2.85 -2.54 -18.72
N TYR A 96 3.04 -3.70 -18.11
CA TYR A 96 3.06 -3.82 -16.66
C TYR A 96 4.51 -3.76 -16.18
N ASP A 97 4.73 -3.15 -15.02
CA ASP A 97 6.04 -3.16 -14.39
C ASP A 97 6.34 -4.56 -13.87
N GLU A 98 7.17 -5.31 -14.60
CA GLU A 98 7.55 -6.69 -14.29
C GLU A 98 8.13 -6.81 -12.87
N SER A 99 8.88 -5.80 -12.42
CA SER A 99 9.49 -5.82 -11.08
C SER A 99 8.43 -5.80 -9.98
N LEU A 100 7.38 -4.96 -10.13
CA LEU A 100 6.27 -4.90 -9.19
C LEU A 100 5.43 -6.19 -9.21
N VAL A 101 5.25 -6.81 -10.38
CA VAL A 101 4.53 -8.09 -10.50
C VAL A 101 5.29 -9.20 -9.78
N VAL A 102 6.60 -9.31 -9.99
CA VAL A 102 7.44 -10.32 -9.31
C VAL A 102 7.40 -10.10 -7.79
N SER A 103 7.60 -8.86 -7.32
CA SER A 103 7.52 -8.55 -5.89
C SER A 103 6.14 -8.84 -5.30
N PHE A 104 5.06 -8.62 -6.06
CA PHE A 104 3.70 -8.97 -5.65
C PHE A 104 3.50 -10.47 -5.52
N VAL A 105 4.00 -11.27 -6.46
CA VAL A 105 3.95 -12.74 -6.36
C VAL A 105 4.72 -13.23 -5.13
N ILE A 106 5.92 -12.70 -4.89
CA ILE A 106 6.71 -13.02 -3.68
C ILE A 106 5.91 -12.69 -2.42
N LYS A 107 5.24 -11.53 -2.40
CA LYS A 107 4.39 -11.13 -1.27
C LYS A 107 3.24 -12.10 -1.03
N VAL A 108 2.53 -12.51 -2.08
CA VAL A 108 1.45 -13.51 -1.96
C VAL A 108 1.98 -14.84 -1.45
N LEU A 109 3.16 -15.28 -1.91
CA LEU A 109 3.80 -16.50 -1.41
C LEU A 109 4.15 -16.39 0.08
N LEU A 110 4.66 -15.24 0.53
CA LEU A 110 4.93 -14.99 1.96
C LEU A 110 3.65 -14.93 2.80
N THR A 111 2.56 -14.37 2.27
CA THR A 111 1.25 -14.39 2.93
C THR A 111 0.73 -15.83 3.06
N MET A 112 0.84 -16.64 2.00
CA MET A 112 0.45 -18.05 2.04
C MET A 112 1.31 -18.83 3.05
N HIS A 113 2.61 -18.58 3.07
CA HIS A 113 3.51 -19.16 4.07
C HIS A 113 3.08 -18.79 5.49
N HIS A 114 2.72 -17.53 5.75
CA HIS A 114 2.21 -17.08 7.04
C HIS A 114 0.92 -17.81 7.44
N ILE A 115 -0.02 -17.97 6.51
CA ILE A 115 -1.28 -18.69 6.75
C ILE A 115 -0.99 -20.16 7.07
N VAL A 116 -0.15 -20.83 6.28
CA VAL A 116 0.22 -22.25 6.51
C VAL A 116 0.90 -22.43 7.86
N ALA A 117 1.84 -21.54 8.20
CA ALA A 117 2.55 -21.58 9.48
C ALA A 117 1.60 -21.48 10.69
N GLN A 118 0.51 -20.72 10.57
CA GLN A 118 -0.53 -20.63 11.60
C GLN A 118 -1.39 -21.90 11.73
N TYR A 119 -1.59 -22.66 10.64
CA TYR A 119 -2.38 -23.90 10.69
C TYR A 119 -1.58 -25.15 11.06
N THR A 120 -0.25 -25.07 11.08
CA THR A 120 0.60 -26.15 11.60
C THR A 120 0.35 -26.33 13.11
N PRO A 121 -0.16 -27.50 13.55
CA PRO A 121 -0.51 -27.72 14.94
C PRO A 121 0.76 -27.77 15.79
N HIS A 122 0.96 -26.75 16.62
CA HIS A 122 1.88 -26.78 17.75
C HIS A 122 1.12 -26.45 19.04
N ASP A 123 1.66 -26.97 20.14
CA ASP A 123 0.98 -27.26 21.39
C ASP A 123 0.08 -26.15 21.99
N LYS A 124 -1.09 -26.61 22.48
CA LYS A 124 -1.94 -26.05 23.55
C LYS A 124 -2.56 -24.65 23.42
N VAL A 125 -2.20 -23.80 22.45
CA VAL A 125 -2.83 -22.47 22.29
C VAL A 125 -3.73 -22.40 21.05
N ILE A 126 -4.68 -23.33 20.95
CA ILE A 126 -5.60 -23.50 19.81
C ILE A 126 -6.55 -22.29 19.61
N VAL A 127 -6.73 -21.45 20.63
CA VAL A 127 -7.72 -20.36 20.64
C VAL A 127 -7.16 -19.02 20.11
N ASN A 128 -5.86 -18.76 20.22
CA ASN A 128 -5.27 -17.47 19.79
C ASN A 128 -4.99 -17.39 18.29
N VAL A 129 -4.99 -18.51 17.57
CA VAL A 129 -4.50 -18.59 16.19
C VAL A 129 -5.59 -18.34 15.13
N ARG A 130 -6.88 -18.52 15.45
CA ARG A 130 -7.95 -18.55 14.43
C ARG A 130 -8.47 -17.18 13.98
N PHE A 131 -8.53 -16.19 14.88
CA PHE A 131 -9.02 -14.84 14.55
C PHE A 131 -8.02 -14.02 13.71
N PRO A 132 -6.70 -14.06 13.98
CA PRO A 132 -5.70 -13.37 13.16
C PRO A 132 -5.67 -13.87 11.72
N THR A 133 -5.83 -15.18 11.48
CA THR A 133 -5.76 -15.73 10.11
C THR A 133 -6.90 -15.26 9.22
N VAL A 134 -8.13 -15.20 9.76
CA VAL A 134 -9.29 -14.68 9.01
C VAL A 134 -9.08 -13.20 8.67
N ASN A 135 -8.50 -12.42 9.58
CA ASN A 135 -8.14 -11.02 9.32
C ASN A 135 -7.14 -10.90 8.19
N VAL A 136 -6.07 -11.72 8.22
CA VAL A 136 -5.05 -11.72 7.18
C VAL A 136 -5.70 -12.05 5.83
N ILE A 137 -6.52 -13.09 5.75
CA ILE A 137 -7.17 -13.49 4.49
C ILE A 137 -8.08 -12.37 3.95
N ILE A 138 -8.95 -11.81 4.78
CA ILE A 138 -9.88 -10.74 4.34
C ILE A 138 -9.11 -9.48 3.94
N PHE A 139 -8.12 -9.08 4.75
CA PHE A 139 -7.27 -7.94 4.42
C PHE A 139 -6.49 -8.16 3.13
N GLU A 140 -5.98 -9.38 2.91
CA GLU A 140 -5.24 -9.74 1.71
C GLU A 140 -6.08 -9.57 0.45
N LEU A 141 -7.38 -9.92 0.49
CA LEU A 141 -8.29 -9.69 -0.62
C LEU A 141 -8.44 -8.19 -0.95
N TYR A 142 -8.57 -7.33 0.07
CA TYR A 142 -8.61 -5.88 -0.14
C TYR A 142 -7.29 -5.33 -0.68
N TYR A 143 -6.17 -5.78 -0.12
CA TYR A 143 -4.84 -5.39 -0.55
C TYR A 143 -4.60 -5.78 -2.00
N CYS A 144 -4.87 -7.03 -2.38
CA CYS A 144 -4.70 -7.54 -3.74
C CYS A 144 -5.56 -6.76 -4.74
N CYS A 145 -6.83 -6.51 -4.43
CA CYS A 145 -7.70 -5.69 -5.28
C CYS A 145 -7.14 -4.28 -5.50
N TYR A 146 -6.66 -3.64 -4.43
CA TYR A 146 -6.10 -2.29 -4.50
C TYR A 146 -4.77 -2.27 -5.27
N PHE A 147 -3.89 -3.23 -5.03
CA PHE A 147 -2.59 -3.31 -5.71
C PHE A 147 -2.74 -3.66 -7.21
N LEU A 148 -3.64 -4.58 -7.57
CA LEU A 148 -3.96 -4.85 -8.97
C LEU A 148 -4.50 -3.60 -9.68
N TYR A 149 -5.32 -2.81 -8.99
CA TYR A 149 -5.74 -1.51 -9.50
C TYR A 149 -4.55 -0.54 -9.68
N GLN A 150 -3.59 -0.48 -8.76
CA GLN A 150 -2.40 0.35 -8.91
C GLN A 150 -1.56 -0.07 -10.13
N LEU A 151 -1.39 -1.37 -10.37
CA LEU A 151 -0.71 -1.87 -11.57
C LEU A 151 -1.45 -1.45 -12.85
N LEU A 152 -2.78 -1.53 -12.87
CA LEU A 152 -3.59 -1.04 -13.99
C LEU A 152 -3.40 0.46 -14.19
N LEU A 153 -3.47 1.25 -13.12
CA LEU A 153 -3.29 2.70 -13.18
C LEU A 153 -1.91 3.10 -13.72
N LEU A 154 -0.85 2.46 -13.26
CA LEU A 154 0.51 2.64 -13.78
C LEU A 154 0.56 2.33 -15.29
N SER A 155 -0.04 1.21 -15.70
CA SER A 155 -0.09 0.82 -17.11
C SER A 155 -0.84 1.84 -17.97
N TRP A 156 -1.93 2.41 -17.45
CA TRP A 156 -2.70 3.41 -18.17
C TRP A 156 -1.93 4.74 -18.30
N LEU A 157 -1.28 5.20 -17.22
CA LEU A 157 -0.44 6.40 -17.25
C LEU A 157 0.73 6.25 -18.21
N GLN A 158 1.36 5.06 -18.25
CA GLN A 158 2.43 4.77 -19.18
C GLN A 158 1.95 4.74 -20.64
N ALA A 159 0.75 4.21 -20.90
CA ALA A 159 0.15 4.23 -22.23
C ALA A 159 -0.09 5.66 -22.72
N ILE A 160 -0.63 6.53 -21.85
CA ILE A 160 -0.80 7.95 -22.18
C ILE A 160 0.54 8.62 -22.42
N SER A 161 1.52 8.43 -21.53
CA SER A 161 2.86 9.03 -21.64
C SER A 161 3.54 8.65 -22.97
N THR A 162 3.44 7.37 -23.35
CA THR A 162 3.99 6.85 -24.62
C THR A 162 3.28 7.48 -25.83
N PHE A 163 1.96 7.62 -25.78
CA PHE A 163 1.20 8.31 -26.82
C PHE A 163 1.62 9.77 -26.95
N LEU A 164 1.75 10.51 -25.84
CA LEU A 164 2.16 11.91 -25.86
C LEU A 164 3.59 12.09 -26.40
N ASN A 165 4.52 11.22 -26.02
CA ASN A 165 5.89 11.24 -26.57
C ASN A 165 5.87 11.04 -28.09
N SER A 166 5.13 10.05 -28.59
CA SER A 166 5.00 9.82 -30.03
C SER A 166 4.29 10.98 -30.74
N TYR A 167 3.32 11.61 -30.08
CA TYR A 167 2.65 12.82 -30.57
C TYR A 167 3.66 13.96 -30.77
N ILE A 168 4.47 14.23 -29.74
CA ILE A 168 5.49 15.29 -29.74
C ILE A 168 6.51 15.07 -30.87
N GLU A 169 7.00 13.84 -31.05
CA GLU A 169 7.93 13.48 -32.13
C GLU A 169 7.31 13.73 -33.51
N ASN A 170 6.08 13.25 -33.72
CA ASN A 170 5.39 13.41 -35.00
C ASN A 170 5.13 14.88 -35.37
N VAL A 171 4.81 15.73 -34.39
CA VAL A 171 4.62 17.18 -34.62
C VAL A 171 5.94 17.87 -34.93
N LYS A 172 7.03 17.51 -34.24
CA LYS A 172 8.37 18.05 -34.51
C LYS A 172 8.86 17.73 -35.93
N ASP A 173 8.60 16.51 -36.41
CA ASP A 173 9.11 16.06 -37.71
C ASP A 173 8.27 16.53 -38.90
N ARG A 174 6.94 16.64 -38.73
CA ARG A 174 6.02 16.89 -39.87
C ARG A 174 5.46 18.31 -39.95
N GLY A 175 5.55 19.10 -38.88
CA GLY A 175 5.09 20.50 -38.83
C GLY A 175 3.58 20.74 -39.02
N GLN A 176 2.81 19.74 -39.47
CA GLN A 176 1.35 19.83 -39.65
C GLN A 176 0.62 18.78 -38.80
N LEU A 177 -0.38 19.27 -38.06
CA LEU A 177 -1.30 18.44 -37.30
C LEU A 177 -2.33 17.77 -38.22
N SER A 178 -2.44 16.44 -38.13
CA SER A 178 -3.63 15.75 -38.62
C SER A 178 -4.80 16.00 -37.66
N THR A 179 -5.97 16.37 -38.18
CA THR A 179 -7.21 16.53 -37.40
C THR A 179 -7.59 15.29 -36.59
N LYS A 180 -7.18 14.10 -37.04
CA LYS A 180 -7.34 12.83 -36.31
C LYS A 180 -6.48 12.76 -35.05
N LEU A 181 -5.28 13.34 -35.07
CA LEU A 181 -4.36 13.40 -33.93
C LEU A 181 -4.85 14.39 -32.86
N SER A 182 -5.38 15.55 -33.27
CA SER A 182 -5.96 16.53 -32.34
C SER A 182 -7.16 15.96 -31.58
N ARG A 183 -8.04 15.21 -32.25
CA ARG A 183 -9.18 14.54 -31.58
C ARG A 183 -8.71 13.50 -30.56
N LYS A 184 -7.67 12.72 -30.89
CA LYS A 184 -7.09 11.75 -29.94
C LYS A 184 -6.47 12.44 -28.71
N LEU A 185 -5.89 13.62 -28.89
CA LEU A 185 -5.34 14.41 -27.79
C LEU A 185 -6.43 14.87 -26.81
N ILE A 186 -7.59 15.30 -27.30
CA ILE A 186 -8.74 15.63 -26.43
C ILE A 186 -9.17 14.40 -25.62
N THR A 187 -9.27 13.23 -26.28
CA THR A 187 -9.60 11.97 -25.62
C THR A 187 -8.61 11.60 -24.52
N VAL A 188 -7.31 11.91 -24.67
CA VAL A 188 -6.30 11.70 -23.62
C VAL A 188 -6.62 12.50 -22.35
N PHE A 189 -7.02 13.76 -22.48
CA PHE A 189 -7.34 14.60 -21.32
C PHE A 189 -8.61 14.15 -20.62
N ASP A 190 -9.64 13.76 -21.37
CA ASP A 190 -10.86 13.18 -20.80
C ASP A 190 -10.56 11.90 -20.02
N ILE A 191 -9.73 11.03 -20.60
CA ILE A 191 -9.25 9.80 -19.98
C ILE A 191 -8.49 10.13 -18.68
N TYR A 192 -7.55 11.07 -18.70
CA TYR A 192 -6.77 11.44 -17.52
C TYR A 192 -7.64 11.99 -16.38
N LYS A 193 -8.64 12.82 -16.70
CA LYS A 193 -9.60 13.36 -15.74
C LYS A 193 -10.45 12.25 -15.08
N GLU A 194 -10.91 11.29 -15.87
CA GLU A 194 -11.64 10.13 -15.35
C GLU A 194 -10.76 9.23 -14.47
N MET A 195 -9.47 9.06 -14.81
CA MET A 195 -8.52 8.34 -13.94
C MET A 195 -8.44 8.97 -12.54
N GLY A 196 -8.32 10.29 -12.46
CA GLY A 196 -8.28 10.99 -11.17
C GLY A 196 -9.56 10.77 -10.35
N THR A 197 -10.72 10.78 -11.00
CA THR A 197 -12.01 10.52 -10.34
C THR A 197 -12.13 9.09 -9.83
N ILE A 198 -11.69 8.11 -10.63
CA ILE A 198 -11.65 6.69 -10.25
C ILE A 198 -10.69 6.50 -9.09
N HIS A 199 -9.48 7.07 -9.17
CA HIS A 199 -8.46 6.98 -8.14
C HIS A 199 -8.95 7.53 -6.81
N PHE A 200 -9.57 8.70 -6.79
CA PHE A 200 -10.14 9.26 -5.57
C PHE A 200 -11.14 8.32 -4.89
N ARG A 201 -12.03 7.68 -5.66
CA ARG A 201 -13.01 6.73 -5.12
C ARG A 201 -12.35 5.45 -4.63
N MET A 202 -11.37 4.93 -5.37
CA MET A 202 -10.65 3.71 -5.03
C MET A 202 -9.82 3.91 -3.76
N THR A 203 -9.10 5.02 -3.64
CA THR A 203 -8.31 5.34 -2.45
C THR A 203 -9.20 5.55 -1.23
N ASN A 204 -10.41 6.09 -1.39
CA ASN A 204 -11.38 6.17 -0.29
C ASN A 204 -11.87 4.80 0.18
N ALA A 205 -12.06 3.86 -0.74
CA ALA A 205 -12.42 2.48 -0.40
C ALA A 205 -11.26 1.77 0.30
N TRP A 206 -10.02 1.98 -0.18
CA TRP A 206 -8.79 1.45 0.40
C TRP A 206 -8.53 1.96 1.81
N LEU A 207 -8.65 3.27 2.05
CA LEU A 207 -8.35 3.88 3.34
C LEU A 207 -9.16 3.27 4.49
N ARG A 208 -10.40 2.84 4.21
CA ARG A 208 -11.24 2.13 5.20
C ARG A 208 -10.67 0.79 5.64
N ALA A 209 -9.92 0.10 4.79
CA ALA A 209 -9.27 -1.18 5.11
C ALA A 209 -7.78 -1.01 5.51
N SER A 210 -7.17 0.12 5.17
CA SER A 210 -5.72 0.35 5.32
C SER A 210 -5.19 0.31 6.75
N SER A 211 -6.04 0.54 7.76
CA SER A 211 -5.64 0.46 9.18
C SER A 211 -5.14 -0.94 9.57
N MET A 212 -5.59 -1.98 8.88
CA MET A 212 -5.16 -3.36 9.12
C MET A 212 -3.67 -3.56 8.84
N LEU A 213 -3.13 -2.83 7.87
CA LEU A 213 -1.71 -2.87 7.54
C LEU A 213 -0.84 -2.47 8.75
N PHE A 214 -1.30 -1.51 9.57
CA PHE A 214 -0.59 -1.12 10.80
C PHE A 214 -0.53 -2.27 11.81
N ILE A 215 -1.66 -2.94 12.00
CA ILE A 215 -1.79 -4.03 12.96
C ILE A 215 -0.93 -5.21 12.51
N SER A 216 -0.87 -5.49 11.21
CA SER A 216 0.05 -6.46 10.63
C SER A 216 1.52 -6.07 10.84
N ILE A 217 1.90 -4.79 10.69
CA ILE A 217 3.27 -4.31 10.95
C ILE A 217 3.62 -4.44 12.44
N TYR A 218 2.72 -4.04 13.33
CA TYR A 218 2.91 -4.14 14.78
C TYR A 218 3.11 -5.61 15.20
N TYR A 219 2.25 -6.50 14.70
CA TYR A 219 2.36 -7.93 14.93
C TYR A 219 3.69 -8.49 14.40
N THR A 220 4.09 -8.06 13.20
CA THR A 220 5.38 -8.43 12.59
C THR A 220 6.56 -8.01 13.46
N ALA A 221 6.55 -6.79 14.00
CA ALA A 221 7.63 -6.30 14.85
C ALA A 221 7.80 -7.20 16.08
N HIS A 222 6.68 -7.54 16.73
CA HIS A 222 6.71 -8.39 17.91
C HIS A 222 7.17 -9.82 17.60
N GLU A 223 6.55 -10.47 16.61
CA GLU A 223 6.90 -11.84 16.20
C GLU A 223 8.35 -11.95 15.74
N SER A 224 8.84 -10.95 15.00
CA SER A 224 10.24 -10.92 14.56
C SER A 224 11.18 -10.86 15.76
N THR A 225 10.84 -10.05 16.76
CA THR A 225 11.65 -9.93 17.97
C THR A 225 11.68 -11.21 18.78
N TYR A 226 10.52 -11.81 19.00
CA TYR A 226 10.41 -13.08 19.71
C TYR A 226 11.20 -14.17 18.96
N THR A 227 11.06 -14.22 17.64
CA THR A 227 11.84 -15.14 16.79
C THR A 227 13.35 -14.91 16.95
N PHE A 228 13.83 -13.66 16.91
CA PHE A 228 15.24 -13.36 17.14
C PHE A 228 15.70 -13.75 18.54
N TYR A 229 14.90 -13.46 19.57
CA TYR A 229 15.19 -13.89 20.94
C TYR A 229 15.32 -15.40 21.03
N CYS A 230 14.38 -16.17 20.47
CA CYS A 230 14.46 -17.63 20.43
C CYS A 230 15.70 -18.14 19.72
N LEU A 231 16.12 -17.53 18.60
CA LEU A 231 17.34 -17.90 17.90
C LEU A 231 18.60 -17.75 18.77
N PHE A 232 18.65 -16.70 19.59
CA PHE A 232 19.78 -16.43 20.50
C PHE A 232 19.71 -17.25 21.79
N ALA A 233 18.52 -17.37 22.39
CA ALA A 233 18.30 -18.06 23.66
C ALA A 233 18.38 -19.59 23.53
N LEU A 234 17.99 -20.18 22.40
CA LEU A 234 18.13 -21.62 22.11
C LEU A 234 19.57 -22.02 21.76
N SER A 235 20.56 -21.42 22.42
CA SER A 235 21.99 -21.58 22.12
C SER A 235 22.49 -23.04 22.14
N GLU A 236 21.75 -23.93 22.81
CA GLU A 236 22.03 -25.37 22.91
C GLU A 236 21.57 -26.19 21.69
N THR A 237 20.60 -25.70 20.91
CA THR A 237 20.12 -26.39 19.71
C THR A 237 21.07 -26.19 18.53
N PRO A 238 21.29 -27.17 17.64
CA PRO A 238 22.18 -26.96 16.49
C PRO A 238 21.64 -25.85 15.57
N MET A 239 22.54 -25.05 14.99
CA MET A 239 22.19 -23.89 14.15
C MET A 239 21.27 -24.27 12.97
N ILE A 240 21.42 -25.47 12.43
CA ILE A 240 20.60 -25.96 11.29
C ILE A 240 19.12 -26.04 11.67
N ASP A 241 18.79 -26.56 12.85
CA ASP A 241 17.40 -26.70 13.31
C ASP A 241 16.77 -25.33 13.61
N ARG A 242 17.58 -24.40 14.13
CA ARG A 242 17.16 -22.99 14.33
C ARG A 242 16.83 -22.30 13.01
N VAL A 243 17.68 -22.49 11.99
CA VAL A 243 17.46 -21.95 10.64
C VAL A 243 16.24 -22.60 9.99
N TYR A 244 16.03 -23.90 10.19
CA TYR A 244 14.85 -24.60 9.70
C TYR A 244 13.56 -24.02 10.30
N VAL A 245 13.50 -23.82 11.61
CA VAL A 245 12.36 -23.19 12.29
C VAL A 245 12.13 -21.77 11.76
N LEU A 246 13.17 -20.96 11.61
CA LEU A 246 13.06 -19.61 11.07
C LEU A 246 12.45 -19.60 9.66
N ILE A 247 13.02 -20.38 8.75
CA ILE A 247 12.64 -20.40 7.33
C ILE A 247 11.23 -20.95 7.17
N PHE A 248 10.92 -22.10 7.78
CA PHE A 248 9.65 -22.80 7.54
C PHE A 248 8.51 -22.35 8.44
N LYS A 249 8.78 -21.71 9.60
CA LYS A 249 7.72 -21.33 10.54
C LYS A 249 7.51 -19.83 10.69
N LYS A 250 8.55 -18.99 10.57
CA LYS A 250 8.45 -17.57 10.93
C LYS A 250 8.69 -16.59 9.76
N LEU A 251 9.33 -17.02 8.67
CA LEU A 251 9.68 -16.17 7.53
C LEU A 251 8.50 -15.37 6.95
N GLY A 252 7.38 -16.05 6.66
CA GLY A 252 6.17 -15.41 6.14
C GLY A 252 5.62 -14.35 7.11
N THR A 253 5.55 -14.68 8.40
CA THR A 253 5.07 -13.77 9.46
C THR A 253 5.91 -12.51 9.56
N CYS A 254 7.24 -12.64 9.45
CA CYS A 254 8.18 -11.53 9.56
C CYS A 254 8.21 -10.61 8.33
N LEU A 255 7.93 -11.14 7.13
CA LEU A 255 8.22 -10.40 5.88
C LEU A 255 6.97 -9.95 5.11
N HIS A 256 5.83 -10.62 5.22
CA HIS A 256 4.69 -10.31 4.35
C HIS A 256 4.15 -8.86 4.50
N PRO A 257 4.08 -8.24 5.70
CA PRO A 257 3.57 -6.88 5.85
C PRO A 257 4.61 -5.84 5.46
N LEU A 258 5.89 -6.13 5.70
CA LEU A 258 7.03 -5.31 5.26
C LEU A 258 7.08 -5.20 3.74
N LEU A 259 6.88 -6.33 3.05
CA LEU A 259 6.82 -6.34 1.60
C LEU A 259 5.54 -5.65 1.08
N ALA A 260 4.43 -5.75 1.82
CA ALA A 260 3.20 -5.04 1.48
C ALA A 260 3.38 -3.50 1.50
N VAL A 261 4.07 -2.98 2.52
CA VAL A 261 4.43 -1.55 2.66
C VAL A 261 5.38 -1.14 1.53
N LEU A 262 6.42 -1.94 1.28
CA LEU A 262 7.41 -1.66 0.25
C LEU A 262 6.77 -1.60 -1.15
N LEU A 263 5.86 -2.52 -1.46
CA LEU A 263 5.10 -2.54 -2.70
C LEU A 263 4.22 -1.28 -2.87
N MET A 264 3.56 -0.81 -1.81
CA MET A 264 2.78 0.43 -1.88
C MET A 264 3.66 1.66 -2.12
N GLY A 265 4.80 1.75 -1.41
CA GLY A 265 5.72 2.86 -1.56
C GLY A 265 6.38 2.90 -2.93
N THR A 266 6.84 1.75 -3.42
CA THR A 266 7.42 1.64 -4.77
C THR A 266 6.38 1.97 -5.85
N ALA A 267 5.15 1.45 -5.75
CA ALA A 267 4.07 1.82 -6.66
C ALA A 267 3.76 3.33 -6.62
N ASN A 268 3.79 3.95 -5.43
CA ASN A 268 3.57 5.40 -5.29
C ASN A 268 4.70 6.23 -5.90
N ASP A 269 5.95 5.85 -5.68
CA ASP A 269 7.12 6.48 -6.30
C ASP A 269 7.02 6.42 -7.84
N ARG A 270 6.61 5.27 -8.39
CA ARG A 270 6.38 5.10 -9.83
C ARG A 270 5.23 5.97 -10.35
N LEU A 271 4.13 6.07 -9.60
CA LEU A 271 3.01 6.96 -9.94
C LEU A 271 3.48 8.42 -9.99
N ARG A 272 4.24 8.87 -8.98
CA ARG A 272 4.80 10.23 -8.92
C ARG A 272 5.75 10.51 -10.10
N GLN A 273 6.60 9.55 -10.45
CA GLN A 273 7.49 9.67 -11.61
C GLN A 273 6.71 9.81 -12.92
N LEU A 274 5.72 8.94 -13.17
CA LEU A 274 4.91 8.97 -14.38
C LEU A 274 4.05 10.23 -14.47
N GLU A 275 3.47 10.69 -13.37
CA GLU A 275 2.70 11.94 -13.33
C GLU A 275 3.59 13.15 -13.63
N THR A 276 4.83 13.17 -13.12
CA THR A 276 5.80 14.23 -13.41
C THR A 276 6.16 14.23 -14.91
N GLN A 277 6.41 13.06 -15.49
CA GLN A 277 6.67 12.93 -16.93
C GLN A 277 5.45 13.34 -17.77
N LEU A 278 4.25 12.95 -17.35
CA LEU A 278 3.01 13.32 -18.03
C LEU A 278 2.82 14.84 -18.01
N SER A 279 3.07 15.47 -16.86
CA SER A 279 3.02 16.94 -16.70
C SER A 279 3.93 17.66 -17.67
N GLN A 280 5.16 17.16 -17.83
CA GLN A 280 6.14 17.71 -18.77
C GLN A 280 5.67 17.54 -20.22
N ASN A 281 5.12 16.38 -20.55
CA ASN A 281 4.62 16.09 -21.89
C ASN A 281 3.40 16.94 -22.24
N ILE A 282 2.48 17.15 -21.29
CA ILE A 282 1.32 18.03 -21.46
C ILE A 282 1.78 19.47 -21.71
N LEU A 283 2.72 19.98 -20.90
CA LEU A 283 3.29 21.31 -21.08
C LEU A 283 3.96 21.44 -22.46
N LEU A 284 4.72 20.44 -22.88
CA LEU A 284 5.39 20.47 -24.18
C LEU A 284 4.39 20.46 -25.34
N VAL A 285 3.31 19.70 -25.22
CA VAL A 285 2.21 19.71 -26.20
C VAL A 285 1.58 21.10 -26.25
N GLU A 286 1.31 21.74 -25.12
CA GLU A 286 0.72 23.09 -25.06
C GLU A 286 1.64 24.14 -25.71
N LEU A 287 2.94 24.09 -25.41
CA LEU A 287 3.94 24.93 -26.07
C LEU A 287 3.91 24.73 -27.60
N LEU A 288 3.90 23.48 -28.08
CA LEU A 288 3.87 23.18 -29.52
C LEU A 288 2.62 23.73 -30.25
N HIS A 289 1.53 24.02 -29.54
CA HIS A 289 0.31 24.60 -30.13
C HIS A 289 0.20 26.12 -29.96
N THR A 290 1.19 26.77 -29.34
CA THR A 290 1.17 28.22 -29.12
C THR A 290 1.53 28.95 -30.43
N PRO A 291 0.70 29.91 -30.91
CA PRO A 291 0.84 30.50 -32.25
C PRO A 291 1.95 31.57 -32.40
N GLN A 292 2.89 31.73 -31.45
CA GLN A 292 3.89 32.81 -31.49
C GLN A 292 5.32 32.33 -31.17
N ASP A 293 6.25 32.67 -32.07
CA ASP A 293 7.71 32.51 -32.03
C ASP A 293 8.28 31.09 -31.83
N HIS A 294 8.11 30.27 -32.88
CA HIS A 294 8.74 28.95 -33.03
C HIS A 294 10.25 28.90 -32.68
N LEU A 295 11.01 29.98 -32.89
CA LEU A 295 12.47 30.04 -32.69
C LEU A 295 12.89 30.13 -31.21
N VAL A 296 12.12 30.85 -30.39
CA VAL A 296 12.36 30.95 -28.94
C VAL A 296 11.85 29.69 -28.26
N LEU A 297 10.68 29.21 -28.68
CA LEU A 297 10.04 28.00 -28.14
C LEU A 297 10.86 26.73 -28.42
N GLN A 298 11.48 26.61 -29.59
CA GLN A 298 12.32 25.46 -29.94
C GLN A 298 13.63 25.44 -29.13
N LYS A 299 14.19 26.61 -28.77
CA LYS A 299 15.32 26.71 -27.83
C LYS A 299 14.90 26.37 -26.40
N PHE A 300 13.71 26.79 -25.96
CA PHE A 300 13.16 26.45 -24.64
C PHE A 300 12.81 24.96 -24.49
N ALA A 301 12.22 24.33 -25.51
CA ALA A 301 11.95 22.89 -25.53
C ALA A 301 13.24 22.06 -25.41
N ARG A 302 14.35 22.54 -25.99
CA ARG A 302 15.69 21.93 -25.81
C ARG A 302 16.23 22.14 -24.39
N LEU A 303 15.94 23.27 -23.74
CA LEU A 303 16.35 23.54 -22.35
C LEU A 303 15.56 22.70 -21.33
N ILE A 304 14.25 22.52 -21.53
CA ILE A 304 13.39 21.65 -20.71
C ILE A 304 13.87 20.19 -20.77
N SER A 305 14.33 19.74 -21.93
CA SER A 305 14.95 18.41 -22.11
C SER A 305 16.25 18.22 -21.30
N CYS A 306 16.91 19.30 -20.85
CA CYS A 306 18.23 19.24 -20.20
C CYS A 306 18.21 19.53 -18.69
N LYS A 307 17.27 20.32 -18.15
CA LYS A 307 17.17 20.61 -16.71
C LYS A 307 15.71 20.75 -16.25
N VAL A 308 15.23 19.72 -15.55
CA VAL A 308 13.81 19.46 -15.28
C VAL A 308 13.17 20.39 -14.23
N SER A 309 13.87 20.74 -13.14
CA SER A 309 13.22 21.44 -12.01
C SER A 309 13.10 22.96 -12.22
N LEU A 310 14.15 23.59 -12.77
CA LEU A 310 14.19 25.05 -12.95
C LEU A 310 13.36 25.52 -14.15
N ALA A 311 13.23 24.69 -15.18
CA ALA A 311 12.52 25.05 -16.40
C ALA A 311 10.98 25.09 -16.18
N ILE A 312 10.46 24.29 -15.26
CA ILE A 312 9.04 24.30 -14.88
C ILE A 312 8.69 25.61 -14.17
N GLU A 313 9.51 26.05 -13.20
CA GLU A 313 9.31 27.33 -12.50
C GLU A 313 9.40 28.54 -13.45
N ILE A 314 10.35 28.52 -14.39
CA ILE A 314 10.51 29.59 -15.39
C ILE A 314 9.34 29.58 -16.39
N CYS A 315 8.84 28.42 -16.82
CA CYS A 315 7.65 28.33 -17.67
C CYS A 315 6.40 28.85 -16.94
N ILE A 316 6.23 28.52 -15.66
CA ILE A 316 5.13 29.05 -14.83
C ILE A 316 5.22 30.58 -14.73
N LEU A 317 6.42 31.12 -14.51
CA LEU A 317 6.64 32.57 -14.48
C LEU A 317 6.29 33.22 -15.84
N PHE A 318 6.65 32.59 -16.95
CA PHE A 318 6.38 33.09 -18.30
C PHE A 318 4.87 33.08 -18.64
N ILE A 319 4.17 32.02 -18.25
CA ILE A 319 2.71 31.89 -18.42
C ILE A 319 1.95 32.90 -17.55
N LEU A 320 2.40 33.11 -16.30
CA LEU A 320 1.85 34.13 -15.39
C LEU A 320 2.11 35.56 -15.88
N LEU A 321 3.28 35.82 -16.47
CA LEU A 321 3.64 37.14 -17.02
C LEU A 321 2.85 37.49 -18.29
N TYR A 322 2.48 36.51 -19.12
CA TYR A 322 1.83 36.77 -20.42
C TYR A 322 0.30 36.67 -20.44
N ASN A 323 -0.33 36.29 -19.31
CA ASN A 323 -1.78 36.40 -19.06
C ASN A 323 -2.68 36.09 -20.28
N GLN A 324 -2.45 34.95 -20.94
CA GLN A 324 -3.27 34.51 -22.08
C GLN A 324 -4.38 33.55 -21.62
N PRO A 325 -5.63 33.72 -22.09
CA PRO A 325 -6.78 32.89 -21.70
C PRO A 325 -6.77 31.45 -22.28
N GLN A 326 -5.71 31.04 -22.97
CA GLN A 326 -5.63 29.76 -23.68
C GLN A 326 -5.01 28.62 -22.84
N TYR A 327 -4.46 28.90 -21.65
CA TYR A 327 -3.79 27.92 -20.78
C TYR A 327 -4.75 27.06 -19.93
N GLN A 328 -5.89 26.66 -20.50
CA GLN A 328 -6.96 25.96 -19.76
C GLN A 328 -6.56 24.53 -19.35
N VAL A 329 -5.64 23.91 -20.09
CA VAL A 329 -5.20 22.53 -19.88
C VAL A 329 -4.24 22.42 -18.68
N LEU A 330 -3.28 23.34 -18.56
CA LEU A 330 -2.41 23.43 -17.37
C LEU A 330 -3.22 23.75 -16.11
N LEU A 331 -4.25 24.61 -16.24
CA LEU A 331 -5.16 24.95 -15.15
C LEU A 331 -6.04 23.76 -14.72
N LEU A 332 -6.52 22.95 -15.68
CA LEU A 332 -7.22 21.69 -15.43
C LEU A 332 -6.32 20.65 -14.76
N GLN A 333 -5.03 20.62 -15.13
CA GLN A 333 -4.05 19.76 -14.47
C GLN A 333 -3.72 20.23 -13.04
N GLN A 334 -3.61 21.54 -12.80
CA GLN A 334 -3.46 22.12 -11.47
C GLN A 334 -4.68 21.88 -10.56
N GLN A 335 -5.88 21.78 -11.14
CA GLN A 335 -7.10 21.43 -10.42
C GLN A 335 -7.24 19.93 -10.14
N SER A 336 -6.44 19.08 -10.81
CA SER A 336 -6.43 17.64 -10.53
C SER A 336 -5.60 17.35 -9.28
N LEU A 337 -6.23 16.73 -8.27
CA LEU A 337 -5.53 16.27 -7.07
C LEU A 337 -4.44 15.26 -7.48
N PRO A 338 -3.23 15.33 -6.90
CA PRO A 338 -2.15 14.45 -7.28
C PRO A 338 -2.54 12.99 -7.03
N ILE A 339 -2.30 12.14 -8.02
CA ILE A 339 -2.59 10.69 -7.90
C ILE A 339 -1.54 10.09 -6.96
N ARG A 340 -1.93 9.86 -5.71
CA ARG A 340 -1.04 9.43 -4.63
C ARG A 340 -1.67 8.31 -3.83
N ASN A 341 -0.83 7.36 -3.45
CA ASN A 341 -1.20 6.33 -2.51
C ASN A 341 -1.13 6.91 -1.10
N PHE A 342 -2.25 6.88 -0.41
CA PHE A 342 -2.34 7.27 0.99
C PHE A 342 -2.31 6.03 1.87
N ILE A 343 -1.63 6.15 3.00
CA ILE A 343 -1.62 5.16 4.07
C ILE A 343 -2.25 5.81 5.31
N TRP A 344 -3.19 5.12 5.96
CA TRP A 344 -3.93 5.54 7.17
C TRP A 344 -4.91 6.71 7.00
N ASN A 345 -4.48 7.82 6.41
CA ASN A 345 -5.30 9.01 6.22
C ASN A 345 -4.89 9.71 4.93
N ARG A 346 -5.80 10.50 4.35
CA ARG A 346 -5.55 11.33 3.15
C ARG A 346 -4.42 12.37 3.31
N LYS A 347 -3.83 12.50 4.49
CA LYS A 347 -2.70 13.40 4.76
C LYS A 347 -1.33 12.70 4.71
N ILE A 348 -1.30 11.37 4.82
CA ILE A 348 -0.05 10.61 4.90
C ILE A 348 0.12 9.85 3.58
N ILE A 349 1.08 10.30 2.79
CA ILE A 349 1.43 9.69 1.51
C ILE A 349 2.38 8.53 1.80
N CYS A 350 2.16 7.38 1.16
CA CYS A 350 3.11 6.28 1.22
C CYS A 350 4.23 6.50 0.21
N ASP A 351 5.19 7.34 0.57
CA ASP A 351 6.42 7.53 -0.19
C ASP A 351 7.57 6.72 0.41
N ARG A 352 8.72 6.78 -0.27
CA ARG A 352 9.96 6.14 0.18
C ARG A 352 10.36 6.52 1.60
N ASP A 353 10.14 7.78 1.98
CA ASP A 353 10.53 8.29 3.28
C ASP A 353 9.70 7.61 4.38
N LEU A 354 8.38 7.54 4.18
CA LEU A 354 7.51 6.81 5.11
C LEU A 354 7.85 5.31 5.17
N VAL A 355 8.13 4.67 4.02
CA VAL A 355 8.55 3.25 4.01
C VAL A 355 9.81 3.07 4.85
N PHE A 356 10.80 3.94 4.69
CA PHE A 356 12.04 3.88 5.44
C PHE A 356 11.83 4.11 6.96
N GLU A 357 10.99 5.09 7.31
CA GLU A 357 10.60 5.34 8.71
C GLU A 357 9.93 4.13 9.35
N ILE A 358 9.02 3.45 8.64
CA ILE A 358 8.35 2.23 9.12
C ILE A 358 9.39 1.12 9.38
N TYR A 359 10.37 0.95 8.49
CA TYR A 359 11.41 -0.07 8.65
C TYR A 359 12.32 0.25 9.84
N ILE A 360 12.75 1.51 9.99
CA ILE A 360 13.55 1.93 11.14
C ILE A 360 12.77 1.73 12.43
N TYR A 361 11.51 2.16 12.48
CA TYR A 361 10.65 2.02 13.65
C TYR A 361 10.53 0.55 14.07
N LEU A 362 10.34 -0.35 13.09
CA LEU A 362 10.27 -1.78 13.35
C LEU A 362 11.60 -2.33 13.88
N ILE A 363 12.74 -1.93 13.31
CA ILE A 363 14.07 -2.35 13.77
C ILE A 363 14.34 -1.86 15.20
N ILE A 364 14.07 -0.57 15.48
CA ILE A 364 14.27 0.01 16.81
C ILE A 364 13.42 -0.72 17.84
N ASN A 365 12.12 -0.88 17.58
CA ASN A 365 11.23 -1.61 18.47
C ASN A 365 11.66 -3.06 18.67
N ALA A 366 12.13 -3.71 17.60
CA ALA A 366 12.58 -5.08 17.71
C ALA A 366 13.85 -5.20 18.56
N ILE A 367 14.80 -4.28 18.40
CA ILE A 367 16.03 -4.27 19.19
C ILE A 367 15.75 -3.92 20.65
N THR A 368 14.91 -2.92 20.94
CA THR A 368 14.58 -2.54 22.32
C THR A 368 13.82 -3.65 23.04
N PHE A 369 12.89 -4.31 22.35
CA PHE A 369 12.18 -5.43 22.94
C PHE A 369 13.08 -6.67 23.09
N LEU A 370 14.01 -6.91 22.16
CA LEU A 370 15.04 -7.94 22.30
C LEU A 370 15.95 -7.68 23.51
N GLN A 371 16.39 -6.42 23.70
CA GLN A 371 17.20 -6.02 24.86
C GLN A 371 16.46 -6.28 26.17
N PHE A 372 15.17 -5.97 26.23
CA PHE A 372 14.33 -6.30 27.39
C PHE A 372 14.32 -7.81 27.66
N LEU A 373 14.05 -8.62 26.64
CA LEU A 373 14.00 -10.08 26.77
C LEU A 373 15.35 -10.71 27.18
N ILE A 374 16.46 -10.19 26.67
CA ILE A 374 17.81 -10.64 27.05
C ILE A 374 18.13 -10.28 28.51
N THR A 375 17.79 -9.06 28.92
CA THR A 375 18.09 -8.57 30.28
C THR A 375 17.30 -9.35 31.34
N ASP A 376 16.11 -9.84 30.99
CA ASP A 376 15.22 -10.52 31.93
C ASP A 376 15.66 -11.96 32.26
N ASN A 377 16.47 -12.61 31.42
CA ASN A 377 17.12 -13.92 31.64
C ASN A 377 16.21 -15.08 32.10
N LYS A 378 14.90 -14.89 32.21
CA LYS A 378 13.90 -15.90 32.56
C LYS A 378 13.39 -16.54 31.29
N SER A 379 13.61 -17.85 31.20
CA SER A 379 13.22 -18.79 30.16
C SER A 379 11.80 -18.58 29.59
N VAL A 380 11.66 -17.85 28.47
CA VAL A 380 10.41 -17.81 27.68
C VAL A 380 10.52 -18.64 26.38
N CYS A 381 11.65 -19.31 26.15
CA CYS A 381 11.79 -20.25 25.03
C CYS A 381 11.32 -21.65 25.41
N GLU A 382 10.06 -21.77 25.84
CA GLU A 382 9.33 -23.05 25.90
C GLU A 382 8.48 -23.26 24.62
N GLU A 383 8.89 -22.71 23.47
CA GLU A 383 8.43 -23.25 22.19
C GLU A 383 9.16 -24.58 21.99
N GLY A 384 8.54 -25.67 22.46
CA GLY A 384 9.03 -27.02 22.33
C GLY A 384 9.45 -27.35 20.90
N LEU A 385 10.67 -27.86 20.78
CA LEU A 385 11.11 -28.70 19.65
C LEU A 385 10.43 -30.06 19.74
#